data_AF-A0AAV2PYM0-F1
#
_entry.id   AF-A0AAV2PYM0-F1
#
_cell.length_a   1.000
_cell.length_b   1.000
_cell.length_c   1.000
_cell.angle_alpha   90.00
_cell.angle_beta   90.00
_cell.angle_gamma   90.00
#
_symmetry.space_group_name_H-M   'P 1'
#
loop_
_entity.id
_entity.type
_entity.pdbx_description
1 polymer ?
#
loop_
_entity_poly.entity_id
_entity_poly.type
_entity_poly.pdbx_seq_one_letter_code
_entity_poly.pdbx_strand_id
1 'polypeptide(L)'
;DGLALDNPNCQDIDPQCAERQAQGQCEGNQMFMMVNCPRTCGACIPMSPVSGCVDLDVSCPNRGASGECNQNPDFMNVNCPATCNTCPPTSATECVDRDEFCLLGSMLGECENNPSFYLIFCAQSCRTFLPDIC
;
A
#
# COMPACT_ATOMS: atom_id res chain seq x y z
N ASP A 1 11.73 18.28 11.91
CA ASP A 1 12.51 18.33 10.66
C ASP A 1 12.90 16.94 10.20
N GLY A 2 12.63 16.59 8.93
CA GLY A 2 13.63 15.87 8.12
C GLY A 2 13.37 14.46 7.59
N LEU A 3 12.34 13.70 7.98
CA LEU A 3 12.33 12.25 7.67
C LEU A 3 11.62 11.81 6.36
N ALA A 4 11.09 12.72 5.54
CA ALA A 4 10.30 12.36 4.35
C ALA A 4 10.86 12.83 3.00
N LEU A 5 11.93 13.64 2.98
CA LEU A 5 12.41 14.29 1.74
C LEU A 5 13.56 13.56 1.03
N ASP A 6 14.21 12.60 1.70
CA ASP A 6 15.42 11.94 1.19
C ASP A 6 15.18 10.50 0.71
N ASN A 7 13.92 10.12 0.42
CA ASN A 7 13.62 8.86 -0.23
C ASN A 7 13.79 9.03 -1.76
N PRO A 8 14.85 8.47 -2.39
CA PRO A 8 15.04 8.58 -3.84
C PRO A 8 13.89 7.92 -4.63
N ASN A 9 13.13 7.02 -4.01
CA ASN A 9 11.97 6.37 -4.59
C ASN A 9 10.66 7.14 -4.37
N CYS A 10 10.68 8.27 -3.65
CA CYS A 10 9.53 9.17 -3.56
C CYS A 10 9.71 10.42 -4.43
N GLN A 11 9.31 10.28 -5.68
CA GLN A 11 9.29 11.36 -6.66
C GLN A 11 7.93 11.42 -7.31
N ASP A 12 7.47 12.63 -7.57
CA ASP A 12 6.32 12.83 -8.44
C ASP A 12 6.70 12.39 -9.86
N ILE A 13 5.87 11.56 -10.46
CA ILE A 13 6.06 11.05 -11.82
C ILE A 13 5.15 11.78 -12.83
N ASP A 14 4.09 12.44 -12.37
CA ASP A 14 3.23 13.25 -13.21
C ASP A 14 3.69 14.73 -13.22
N PRO A 15 3.95 15.33 -14.40
CA PRO A 15 4.40 16.72 -14.48
C PRO A 15 3.36 17.74 -14.00
N GLN A 16 2.09 17.35 -13.85
CA GLN A 16 0.99 18.24 -13.44
C GLN A 16 0.66 18.14 -11.94
N CYS A 17 1.46 17.46 -11.13
CA CYS A 17 1.16 17.25 -9.71
C CYS A 17 0.83 18.54 -8.94
N ALA A 18 1.60 19.62 -9.14
CA ALA A 18 1.35 20.90 -8.48
C ALA A 18 -0.01 21.52 -8.86
N GLU A 19 -0.41 21.43 -10.14
CA GLU A 19 -1.71 21.94 -10.60
C GLU A 19 -2.85 21.08 -10.04
N ARG A 20 -2.70 19.75 -10.08
CA ARG A 20 -3.69 18.81 -9.54
C ARG A 20 -3.86 18.99 -8.03
N GLN A 21 -2.79 19.20 -7.28
CA GLN A 21 -2.86 19.54 -5.86
C GLN A 21 -3.64 20.84 -5.63
N ALA A 22 -3.35 21.89 -6.41
CA ALA A 22 -4.08 23.15 -6.32
C ALA A 22 -5.58 23.00 -6.62
N GLN A 23 -5.95 21.98 -7.39
CA GLN A 23 -7.35 21.60 -7.66
C GLN A 23 -7.97 20.67 -6.60
N GLY A 24 -7.26 20.35 -5.51
CA GLY A 24 -7.76 19.45 -4.45
C GLY A 24 -7.79 17.98 -4.84
N GLN A 25 -6.94 17.55 -5.77
CA GLN A 25 -6.92 16.15 -6.22
C GLN A 25 -6.29 15.20 -5.20
N CYS A 26 -5.51 15.70 -4.23
CA CYS A 26 -4.98 14.84 -3.16
C CYS A 26 -6.11 14.21 -2.33
N GLU A 27 -7.26 14.90 -2.21
CA GLU A 27 -8.46 14.42 -1.53
C GLU A 27 -9.48 13.86 -2.53
N GLY A 28 -9.68 14.52 -3.67
CA GLY A 28 -10.71 14.16 -4.64
C GLY A 28 -10.33 13.02 -5.61
N ASN A 29 -9.03 12.75 -5.77
CA ASN A 29 -8.48 11.70 -6.64
C ASN A 29 -7.25 11.06 -5.98
N GLN A 30 -7.41 10.76 -4.68
CA GLN A 30 -6.35 10.38 -3.77
C GLN A 30 -5.50 9.22 -4.31
N MET A 31 -6.12 8.18 -4.89
CA MET A 31 -5.40 7.01 -5.44
C MET A 31 -4.44 7.39 -6.57
N PHE A 32 -4.93 8.15 -7.55
CA PHE A 32 -4.08 8.60 -8.65
C PHE A 32 -2.94 9.46 -8.13
N MET A 33 -3.25 10.36 -7.20
CA MET A 33 -2.27 11.30 -6.66
C MET A 33 -1.24 10.63 -5.74
N MET A 34 -1.60 9.62 -4.95
CA MET A 34 -0.64 8.88 -4.13
C MET A 34 0.38 8.12 -4.96
N VAL A 35 -0.03 7.58 -6.12
CA VAL A 35 0.87 6.85 -7.04
C VAL A 35 1.68 7.81 -7.91
N ASN A 36 1.03 8.83 -8.46
CA ASN A 36 1.64 9.70 -9.48
C ASN A 36 2.29 10.96 -8.90
N CYS A 37 1.83 11.38 -7.73
CA CYS A 37 2.21 12.61 -7.05
C CYS A 37 2.50 12.39 -5.55
N PRO A 38 3.25 11.32 -5.16
CA PRO A 38 3.45 10.98 -3.76
C PRO A 38 4.12 12.10 -2.97
N ARG A 39 5.04 12.86 -3.58
CA ARG A 39 5.71 13.96 -2.89
C ARG A 39 4.80 15.16 -2.75
N THR A 40 4.16 15.55 -3.85
CA THR A 40 3.23 16.68 -3.88
C THR A 40 2.10 16.51 -2.86
N CYS A 41 1.51 15.32 -2.74
CA CYS A 41 0.44 15.07 -1.78
C CYS A 41 0.92 14.63 -0.40
N GLY A 42 2.23 14.70 -0.10
CA GLY A 42 2.77 14.27 1.19
C GLY A 42 2.62 12.77 1.47
N ALA A 43 2.33 11.99 0.43
CA ALA A 43 2.33 10.53 0.43
C ALA A 43 3.71 9.94 0.14
N CYS A 44 4.80 10.71 0.39
CA CYS A 44 6.16 10.19 0.57
C CYS A 44 6.26 9.39 1.86
N ILE A 45 5.48 8.34 1.91
CA ILE A 45 5.68 7.26 2.84
C ILE A 45 6.72 6.37 2.17
N PRO A 46 7.78 5.89 2.87
CA PRO A 46 8.46 4.71 2.37
C PRO A 46 7.39 3.66 2.03
N MET A 47 7.47 3.05 0.85
CA MET A 47 6.77 1.79 0.58
C MET A 47 7.43 0.70 1.46
N SER A 48 7.30 0.85 2.77
CA SER A 48 7.53 -0.12 3.84
C SER A 48 6.22 -0.18 4.63
N PRO A 49 5.80 -1.35 5.13
CA PRO A 49 4.39 -1.77 5.24
C PRO A 49 3.63 -1.23 6.46
N VAL A 50 4.01 -0.10 7.06
CA VAL A 50 3.52 0.25 8.40
C VAL A 50 3.03 1.69 8.53
N SER A 51 2.43 2.27 7.49
CA SER A 51 1.63 3.48 7.69
C SER A 51 0.17 3.24 7.35
N GLY A 52 -0.57 2.81 8.36
CA GLY A 52 -2.03 2.79 8.39
C GLY A 52 -2.63 1.78 7.43
N CYS A 53 -3.07 0.63 7.95
CA CYS A 53 -4.09 -0.12 7.25
C CYS A 53 -5.37 0.71 7.26
N VAL A 54 -5.59 1.46 6.19
CA VAL A 54 -6.72 2.35 6.01
C VAL A 54 -7.38 2.05 4.68
N ASP A 55 -8.69 2.16 4.66
CA ASP A 55 -9.42 2.13 3.41
C ASP A 55 -9.12 3.39 2.60
N LEU A 56 -8.82 3.20 1.32
CA LEU A 56 -8.47 4.24 0.38
C LEU A 56 -9.69 4.76 -0.40
N ASP A 57 -10.80 4.03 -0.34
CA ASP A 57 -12.07 4.41 -0.99
C ASP A 57 -13.19 4.58 0.05
N VAL A 58 -13.89 5.71 -0.01
CA VAL A 58 -15.02 6.02 0.89
C VAL A 58 -16.17 5.02 0.80
N SER A 59 -16.25 4.26 -0.29
CA SER A 59 -17.25 3.21 -0.53
C SER A 59 -16.90 1.87 0.11
N CYS A 60 -15.69 1.70 0.67
CA CYS A 60 -15.24 0.45 1.27
C CYS A 60 -16.23 -0.14 2.28
N PRO A 61 -16.79 0.61 3.26
CA PRO A 61 -17.75 0.05 4.21
C PRO A 61 -18.99 -0.58 3.54
N ASN A 62 -19.53 0.10 2.51
CA ASN A 62 -20.71 -0.39 1.79
C ASN A 62 -20.37 -1.61 0.91
N ARG A 63 -19.20 -1.59 0.26
CA ARG A 63 -18.71 -2.71 -0.57
C ARG A 63 -18.40 -3.94 0.29
N GLY A 64 -17.75 -3.74 1.42
CA GLY A 64 -17.49 -4.79 2.42
C GLY A 64 -18.78 -5.42 2.91
N ALA A 65 -19.78 -4.60 3.29
CA ALA A 65 -21.11 -5.08 3.68
C ALA A 65 -21.84 -5.83 2.55
N SER A 66 -21.55 -5.51 1.29
CA SER A 66 -22.08 -6.20 0.11
C SER A 66 -21.31 -7.48 -0.26
N GLY A 67 -20.28 -7.84 0.52
CA GLY A 67 -19.49 -9.05 0.32
C GLY A 67 -18.40 -8.93 -0.76
N GLU A 68 -18.02 -7.71 -1.15
CA GLU A 68 -17.00 -7.49 -2.20
C GLU A 68 -15.62 -8.03 -1.81
N CYS A 69 -15.29 -8.12 -0.51
CA CYS A 69 -14.02 -8.70 -0.08
C CYS A 69 -13.80 -10.13 -0.59
N ASN A 70 -14.87 -10.89 -0.83
CA ASN A 70 -14.81 -12.25 -1.36
C ASN A 70 -15.09 -12.31 -2.86
N GLN A 71 -15.95 -11.43 -3.37
CA GLN A 71 -16.36 -11.41 -4.78
C GLN A 71 -15.33 -10.71 -5.68
N ASN A 72 -14.60 -9.74 -5.13
CA ASN A 72 -13.62 -8.92 -5.82
C ASN A 72 -12.39 -8.64 -4.91
N PRO A 73 -11.70 -9.70 -4.47
CA PRO A 73 -10.61 -9.58 -3.49
C PRO A 73 -9.45 -8.74 -4.02
N ASP A 74 -9.11 -8.83 -5.31
CA ASP A 74 -7.97 -8.10 -5.89
C ASP A 74 -8.15 -6.58 -5.75
N PHE A 75 -9.35 -6.07 -6.05
CA PHE A 75 -9.66 -4.65 -5.87
C PHE A 75 -9.74 -4.29 -4.39
N MET A 76 -10.45 -5.10 -3.61
CA MET A 76 -10.77 -4.78 -2.23
C MET A 76 -9.55 -4.88 -1.30
N ASN A 77 -8.62 -5.80 -1.54
CA ASN A 77 -7.42 -5.92 -0.72
C ASN A 77 -6.48 -4.71 -0.90
N VAL A 78 -6.50 -4.08 -2.08
CA VAL A 78 -5.70 -2.89 -2.39
C VAL A 78 -6.40 -1.62 -1.89
N ASN A 79 -7.71 -1.47 -2.16
CA ASN A 79 -8.43 -0.22 -1.91
C ASN A 79 -9.15 -0.19 -0.55
N CYS A 80 -9.44 -1.35 0.01
CA CYS A 80 -10.23 -1.52 1.23
C CYS A 80 -9.57 -2.49 2.24
N PRO A 81 -8.26 -2.40 2.51
CA PRO A 81 -7.56 -3.38 3.33
C PRO A 81 -8.06 -3.41 4.77
N ALA A 82 -8.54 -2.29 5.32
CA ALA A 82 -9.07 -2.24 6.68
C ALA A 82 -10.45 -2.89 6.75
N THR A 83 -11.34 -2.55 5.81
CA THR A 83 -12.68 -3.18 5.72
C THR A 83 -12.57 -4.69 5.50
N CYS A 84 -11.62 -5.14 4.67
CA CYS A 84 -11.46 -6.57 4.35
C CYS A 84 -10.50 -7.32 5.28
N ASN A 85 -9.94 -6.66 6.29
CA ASN A 85 -8.95 -7.23 7.22
C ASN A 85 -7.72 -7.82 6.51
N THR A 86 -7.31 -7.21 5.40
CA THR A 86 -6.10 -7.58 4.65
C THR A 86 -5.01 -6.56 4.91
N CYS A 87 -4.82 -6.20 6.17
CA CYS A 87 -3.73 -5.36 6.59
C CYS A 87 -2.42 -6.16 6.60
N PRO A 88 -1.28 -5.56 6.24
CA PRO A 88 0.02 -6.13 6.55
C PRO A 88 0.16 -6.39 8.06
N PRO A 89 0.80 -7.50 8.48
CA PRO A 89 0.97 -7.80 9.89
C PRO A 89 1.91 -6.77 10.54
N THR A 90 1.55 -6.34 11.76
CA THR A 90 2.35 -5.38 12.55
C THR A 90 3.04 -6.03 13.75
N SER A 91 2.82 -7.34 13.94
CA SER A 91 3.40 -8.11 15.04
C SER A 91 4.23 -9.26 14.51
N ALA A 92 5.29 -9.61 15.23
CA ALA A 92 6.14 -10.76 14.93
C ALA A 92 5.35 -12.08 14.90
N THR A 93 4.25 -12.17 15.67
CA THR A 93 3.37 -13.34 15.72
C THR A 93 2.48 -13.50 14.48
N GLU A 94 2.18 -12.40 13.79
CA GLU A 94 1.36 -12.41 12.58
C GLU A 94 2.22 -12.40 11.30
N CYS A 95 3.53 -12.24 11.46
CA CYS A 95 4.53 -12.24 10.40
C CYS A 95 4.79 -13.65 9.86
N VAL A 96 3.85 -14.16 9.08
CA VAL A 96 3.90 -15.49 8.48
C VAL A 96 3.57 -15.41 7.00
N ASP A 97 4.15 -16.30 6.21
CA ASP A 97 3.74 -16.49 4.82
C ASP A 97 2.44 -17.29 4.74
N ARG A 98 1.56 -16.87 3.83
CA ARG A 98 0.20 -17.40 3.62
C ARG A 98 -0.05 -17.80 2.17
N ASP A 99 0.92 -17.60 1.29
CA ASP A 99 0.91 -18.04 -0.10
C ASP A 99 2.11 -18.95 -0.39
N GLU A 100 1.93 -19.92 -1.28
CA GLU A 100 2.96 -20.91 -1.60
C GLU A 100 4.14 -20.32 -2.39
N PHE A 101 3.93 -19.20 -3.08
CA PHE A 101 4.93 -18.55 -3.94
C PHE A 101 5.69 -17.41 -3.27
N CYS A 102 5.52 -17.20 -1.96
CA CYS A 102 6.14 -16.09 -1.22
C CYS A 102 7.66 -16.05 -1.35
N LEU A 103 8.34 -17.19 -1.21
CA LEU A 103 9.79 -17.24 -1.34
C LEU A 103 10.23 -16.85 -2.75
N LEU A 104 9.60 -17.41 -3.79
CA LEU A 104 9.94 -17.12 -5.18
C LEU A 104 9.67 -15.65 -5.52
N GLY A 105 8.49 -15.14 -5.17
CA GLY A 105 8.12 -13.75 -5.46
C GLY A 105 9.01 -12.77 -4.71
N SER A 106 9.36 -13.04 -3.45
CA SER A 106 10.31 -12.20 -2.71
C SER A 106 11.68 -12.15 -3.39
N MET A 107 12.19 -13.27 -3.92
CA MET A 107 13.43 -13.30 -4.70
C MET A 107 13.33 -12.58 -6.05
N LEU A 108 12.12 -12.47 -6.62
CA LEU A 108 11.86 -11.73 -7.85
C LEU A 108 11.59 -10.23 -7.62
N GLY A 109 11.69 -9.76 -6.37
CA GLY A 109 11.48 -8.34 -6.01
C GLY A 109 10.02 -7.95 -5.88
N GLU A 110 9.09 -8.90 -5.77
CA GLU A 110 7.66 -8.62 -5.69
C GLU A 110 7.26 -7.89 -4.40
N CYS A 111 8.07 -7.96 -3.34
CA CYS A 111 7.84 -7.18 -2.12
C CYS A 111 7.89 -5.66 -2.36
N GLU A 112 8.66 -5.22 -3.37
CA GLU A 112 8.76 -3.81 -3.77
C GLU A 112 7.88 -3.49 -4.97
N ASN A 113 7.75 -4.42 -5.93
CA ASN A 113 7.00 -4.22 -7.17
C ASN A 113 5.48 -4.46 -7.02
N ASN A 114 5.09 -5.36 -6.12
CA ASN A 114 3.70 -5.71 -5.80
C ASN A 114 3.48 -5.76 -4.28
N PRO A 115 3.74 -4.63 -3.59
CA PRO A 115 3.74 -4.57 -2.13
C PRO A 115 2.36 -4.90 -1.54
N SER A 116 1.27 -4.54 -2.21
CA SER A 116 -0.08 -4.81 -1.73
C SER A 116 -0.30 -6.31 -1.51
N PHE A 117 0.05 -7.18 -2.45
CA PHE A 117 -0.09 -8.63 -2.22
C PHE A 117 0.97 -9.15 -1.24
N TYR A 118 2.24 -8.84 -1.51
CA TYR A 118 3.35 -9.52 -0.86
C TYR A 118 3.58 -9.07 0.59
N LEU A 119 3.24 -7.84 0.96
CA LEU A 119 3.32 -7.38 2.35
C LEU A 119 2.21 -7.97 3.23
N ILE A 120 1.09 -8.39 2.64
CA ILE A 120 -0.03 -9.01 3.36
C ILE A 120 0.17 -10.53 3.46
N PHE A 121 0.37 -11.18 2.31
CA PHE A 121 0.36 -12.64 2.21
C PHE A 121 1.75 -13.26 2.36
N CYS A 122 2.81 -12.47 2.21
CA CYS A 122 4.19 -12.96 2.18
C CYS A 122 5.12 -12.18 3.13
N ALA A 123 4.56 -11.70 4.24
CA ALA A 123 5.23 -10.80 5.16
C ALA A 123 6.54 -11.37 5.71
N GLN A 124 6.61 -12.69 5.96
CA GLN A 124 7.83 -13.32 6.48
C GLN A 124 8.92 -13.38 5.41
N SER A 125 8.57 -13.81 4.19
CA SER A 125 9.51 -13.82 3.06
C SER A 125 10.02 -12.40 2.76
N CYS A 126 9.12 -11.42 2.74
CA CYS A 126 9.48 -10.03 2.46
C CYS A 126 10.31 -9.37 3.56
N ARG A 127 10.16 -9.77 4.83
CA ARG A 127 11.01 -9.28 5.94
C ARG A 127 12.51 -9.48 5.68
N THR A 128 12.88 -10.49 4.88
CA THR A 128 14.27 -10.74 4.48
C THR A 128 14.87 -9.57 3.69
N PHE A 129 14.04 -8.84 2.95
CA PHE A 129 14.45 -7.78 2.02
C PHE A 129 14.03 -6.39 2.51
N LEU A 130 12.97 -6.31 3.31
CA LEU A 130 12.40 -5.10 3.88
C LEU A 130 12.27 -5.31 5.40
N PRO A 131 13.34 -5.03 6.18
CA PRO A 131 13.43 -5.40 7.59
C PRO A 131 12.46 -4.66 8.51
N ASP A 132 11.86 -3.57 8.01
CA ASP A 132 10.81 -2.80 8.69
C ASP A 132 9.41 -3.40 8.48
N ILE A 133 9.29 -4.50 7.72
CA ILE A 133 8.10 -5.36 7.75
C ILE A 133 8.20 -6.27 8.98
N CYS A 134 7.14 -6.24 9.81
CA CYS A 134 7.03 -6.98 11.07
C CYS A 134 7.99 -6.51 12.21
#